data_AF-A0A350HY03-F1
#
_entry.id   AF-A0A350HY03-F1
#
_cell.length_a   1.000
_cell.length_b   1.000
_cell.length_c   1.000
_cell.angle_alpha   90.00
_cell.angle_beta   90.00
_cell.angle_gamma   90.00
#
_symmetry.space_group_name_H-M   'P 1'
#
loop_
_entity.id
_entity.type
_entity.pdbx_description
1 polymer ?
#
loop_
_entity_poly.entity_id
_entity_poly.type
_entity_poly.pdbx_seq_one_letter_code
_entity_poly.pdbx_strand_id
1 'polypeptide(L)'
;AYLNGFEIARANARGTPDTPAAWNASAASSHSDAEAVIFQSFDVTSSLEHLKQGSNVLAIHGLNVSATSSDFLIWPILKASVIEEDPQAPTNDQVMTYASPLALTQSSTLKARVNRAGRWSALLSADFIVDAMPVTAENISLSAIHYHPTAPVTSEIDAGFKNRRDFEFLELHNPSGQAVDLRGLRFISGIDFEFDASAFILELNAGKSLIIASNQEAFESRFGTTWNVAGTFRKDTNLNNGGERIAAINSAGQIVLDVTYSDQPPWPTAPDGQGSFLTLSSPDKSGLASAWNAASESGIRFPAGALQPYLKWLENYFTADALDRPLITGWTADPDLDGMNNLLEYFHGSDPSRAMQSPHALKIDRDMEESNAKWQITFSKVAELPGIEWSLEHSTDLQSWATITAPAPTAGESRHHYSWMESASSAARFFRLKLTAQE
;
A
#
# COMPACT_ATOMS: atom_id res chain seq x y z
N ALA A 1 7.19 40.19 24.13
CA ALA A 1 7.09 39.42 22.87
C ALA A 1 6.99 40.39 21.72
N TYR A 2 7.62 40.07 20.60
CA TYR A 2 7.71 40.95 19.45
C TYR A 2 7.30 40.20 18.17
N LEU A 3 6.46 40.83 17.35
CA LEU A 3 6.09 40.32 16.04
C LEU A 3 6.69 41.21 14.97
N ASN A 4 7.56 40.64 14.12
CA ASN A 4 8.26 41.38 13.06
C ASN A 4 8.97 42.66 13.55
N GLY A 5 9.45 42.66 14.80
CA GLY A 5 10.14 43.78 15.43
C GLY A 5 9.26 44.72 16.27
N PHE A 6 7.93 44.58 16.21
CA PHE A 6 6.99 45.39 17.01
C PHE A 6 6.64 44.68 18.31
N GLU A 7 6.62 45.40 19.43
CA GLU A 7 6.21 44.81 20.72
C GLU A 7 4.70 44.55 20.70
N ILE A 8 4.28 43.31 20.96
CA ILE A 8 2.87 42.90 20.92
C ILE A 8 2.32 42.48 22.28
N ALA A 9 3.19 42.11 23.21
CA ALA A 9 2.80 41.75 24.57
C ALA A 9 3.98 41.89 25.54
N ARG A 10 3.69 42.29 26.78
CA ARG A 10 4.66 42.38 27.88
C ARG A 10 4.04 41.87 29.17
N ALA A 11 4.77 41.05 29.90
CA ALA A 11 4.40 40.57 31.24
C ALA A 11 5.66 40.35 32.08
N ASN A 12 5.53 40.57 33.40
CA ASN A 12 6.60 40.43 34.38
C ASN A 12 7.95 41.09 33.98
N ALA A 13 7.89 42.20 33.25
CA ALA A 13 9.06 42.93 32.78
C ALA A 13 9.04 44.35 33.34
N ARG A 14 10.21 44.85 33.77
CA ARG A 14 10.35 46.25 34.20
C ARG A 14 10.32 47.20 32.99
N GLY A 15 10.02 48.47 33.25
CA GLY A 15 10.00 49.54 32.23
C GLY A 15 8.59 49.86 31.71
N THR A 16 8.53 50.76 30.74
CA THR A 16 7.29 51.26 30.14
C THR A 16 6.92 50.49 28.87
N PRO A 17 5.62 50.23 28.61
CA PRO A 17 5.14 49.78 27.30
C PRO A 17 5.67 50.67 26.18
N ASP A 18 5.88 50.09 24.99
CA ASP A 18 6.40 50.76 23.77
C ASP A 18 7.86 51.25 23.84
N THR A 19 8.55 51.02 24.95
CA THR A 19 10.00 51.20 25.07
C THR A 19 10.65 49.83 25.21
N PRO A 20 11.40 49.33 24.20
CA PRO A 20 12.02 48.01 24.26
C PRO A 20 12.82 47.82 25.55
N ALA A 21 12.62 46.69 26.23
CA ALA A 21 13.41 46.35 27.40
C ALA A 21 14.90 46.28 27.00
N ALA A 22 15.79 46.84 27.82
CA ALA A 22 17.22 46.71 27.62
C ALA A 22 17.61 45.23 27.58
N TRP A 23 18.63 44.89 26.80
CA TRP A 23 19.07 43.49 26.62
C TRP A 23 19.45 42.78 27.93
N ASN A 24 19.82 43.54 28.98
CA ASN A 24 20.15 43.07 30.32
C ASN A 24 19.06 43.38 31.36
N ALA A 25 17.82 43.61 30.92
CA ALA A 25 16.71 43.82 31.83
C ALA A 25 16.45 42.57 32.69
N SER A 26 15.92 42.79 33.88
CA SER A 26 15.47 41.73 34.78
C SER A 26 13.95 41.69 34.83
N ALA A 27 13.41 40.55 35.27
CA ALA A 27 11.99 40.43 35.59
C ALA A 27 11.58 41.43 36.69
N ALA A 28 10.29 41.79 36.72
CA ALA A 28 9.74 42.67 37.75
C ALA A 28 9.64 41.93 39.10
N SER A 29 9.23 40.67 39.07
CA SER A 29 9.10 39.75 40.21
C SER A 29 9.57 38.34 39.87
N SER A 30 9.77 37.51 40.90
CA SER A 30 9.93 36.07 40.72
C SER A 30 8.66 35.45 40.15
N HIS A 31 8.80 34.34 39.43
CA HIS A 31 7.71 33.48 38.97
C HIS A 31 7.97 32.09 39.53
N SER A 32 7.01 31.48 40.23
CA SER A 32 7.26 30.18 40.88
C SER A 32 7.14 29.01 39.90
N ASP A 33 7.80 27.89 40.19
CA ASP A 33 7.71 26.67 39.37
C ASP A 33 6.26 26.19 39.19
N ALA A 34 5.44 26.33 40.23
CA ALA A 34 4.02 25.96 40.20
C ALA A 34 3.22 26.83 39.22
N GLU A 35 3.61 28.09 39.03
CA GLU A 35 3.00 29.00 38.06
C GLU A 35 3.66 28.89 36.68
N ALA A 36 4.90 28.42 36.58
CA ALA A 36 5.66 28.29 35.34
C ALA A 36 5.06 27.25 34.38
N VAL A 37 4.35 26.26 34.91
CA VAL A 37 3.66 25.22 34.13
C VAL A 37 2.24 25.62 33.67
N ILE A 38 1.74 26.77 34.14
CA ILE A 38 0.41 27.27 33.77
C ILE A 38 0.56 28.24 32.59
N PHE A 39 0.00 27.88 31.44
CA PHE A 39 0.01 28.77 30.27
C PHE A 39 -0.76 30.08 30.55
N GLN A 40 -0.10 31.21 30.28
CA GLN A 40 -0.73 32.53 30.32
C GLN A 40 -1.12 32.96 28.91
N SER A 41 -2.33 33.50 28.78
CA SER A 41 -2.85 33.99 27.50
C SER A 41 -2.74 35.51 27.43
N PHE A 42 -2.25 36.01 26.29
CA PHE A 42 -2.19 37.44 25.97
C PHE A 42 -2.98 37.68 24.69
N ASP A 43 -4.00 38.55 24.76
CA ASP A 43 -4.71 38.99 23.56
C ASP A 43 -3.85 40.04 22.83
N VAL A 44 -3.46 39.71 21.60
CA VAL A 44 -2.63 40.54 20.73
C VAL A 44 -3.34 40.86 19.42
N THR A 45 -4.67 40.78 19.40
CA THR A 45 -5.50 41.00 18.19
C THR A 45 -5.29 42.39 17.61
N SER A 46 -5.00 43.40 18.44
CA SER A 46 -4.68 44.76 17.98
C SER A 46 -3.39 44.84 17.16
N SER A 47 -2.53 43.82 17.21
CA SER A 47 -1.24 43.79 16.50
C SER A 47 -1.30 43.08 15.14
N LEU A 48 -2.49 42.74 14.64
CA LEU A 48 -2.68 42.08 13.34
C LEU A 48 -2.03 42.83 12.17
N GLU A 49 -1.99 44.16 12.24
CA GLU A 49 -1.35 45.02 11.22
C GLU A 49 0.16 44.79 11.08
N HIS A 50 0.80 44.16 12.05
CA HIS A 50 2.23 43.83 11.99
C HIS A 50 2.51 42.49 11.28
N LEU A 51 1.48 41.69 10.98
CA LEU A 51 1.63 40.50 10.14
C LEU A 51 1.93 40.92 8.71
N LYS A 52 2.90 40.24 8.09
CA LYS A 52 3.28 40.43 6.69
C LYS A 52 2.87 39.21 5.90
N GLN A 53 2.55 39.40 4.63
CA GLN A 53 2.38 38.28 3.71
C GLN A 53 3.68 37.49 3.63
N GLY A 54 3.60 36.16 3.81
CA GLY A 54 4.76 35.28 3.83
C GLY A 54 5.33 35.04 5.24
N SER A 55 6.65 35.07 5.36
CA SER A 55 7.34 34.71 6.61
C SER A 55 7.20 35.81 7.68
N ASN A 56 6.84 35.41 8.89
CA ASN A 56 6.73 36.27 10.07
C ASN A 56 7.66 35.76 11.17
N VAL A 57 8.22 36.67 11.96
CA VAL A 57 9.12 36.34 13.07
C VAL A 57 8.46 36.71 14.39
N LEU A 58 8.26 35.73 15.26
CA LEU A 58 7.93 35.93 16.67
C LEU A 58 9.21 35.84 17.50
N ALA A 59 9.60 36.95 18.12
CA ALA A 59 10.74 36.99 19.04
C ALA A 59 10.27 37.12 20.49
N ILE A 60 10.84 36.31 21.39
CA ILE A 60 10.54 36.35 22.81
C ILE A 60 11.77 36.82 23.57
N HIS A 61 11.61 37.86 24.37
CA HIS A 61 12.59 38.31 25.33
C HIS A 61 12.17 37.77 26.70
N GLY A 62 12.77 36.67 27.15
CA GLY A 62 12.51 36.14 28.49
C GLY A 62 13.49 36.71 29.51
N LEU A 63 13.02 36.90 30.73
CA LEU A 63 13.72 37.62 31.79
C LEU A 63 13.72 36.78 33.06
N ASN A 64 14.89 36.66 33.69
CA ASN A 64 14.99 36.19 35.07
C ASN A 64 15.06 37.38 36.03
N VAL A 65 14.66 37.18 37.29
CA VAL A 65 14.76 38.22 38.32
C VAL A 65 16.22 38.55 38.68
N SER A 66 17.12 37.59 38.50
CA SER A 66 18.57 37.75 38.67
C SER A 66 19.36 36.94 37.64
N ALA A 67 20.58 37.39 37.33
CA ALA A 67 21.49 36.67 36.42
C ALA A 67 22.00 35.33 36.97
N THR A 68 21.75 35.04 38.26
CA THR A 68 22.17 33.81 38.94
C THR A 68 21.01 32.82 39.12
N SER A 69 19.84 33.04 38.51
CA SER A 69 18.74 32.06 38.57
C SER A 69 19.18 30.76 37.89
N SER A 70 18.90 29.63 38.53
CA SER A 70 19.30 28.31 38.05
C SER A 70 18.35 27.72 37.00
N ASP A 71 17.21 28.33 36.80
CA ASP A 71 16.08 27.86 36.00
C ASP A 71 15.60 28.94 35.03
N PHE A 72 15.11 28.48 33.88
CA PHE A 72 14.51 29.33 32.87
C PHE A 72 13.66 28.48 31.92
N LEU A 73 12.37 28.80 31.83
CA LEU A 73 11.45 28.13 30.92
C LEU A 73 10.70 29.16 30.08
N ILE A 74 10.71 28.98 28.76
CA ILE A 74 9.84 29.72 27.85
C ILE A 74 9.29 28.73 26.83
N TRP A 75 7.96 28.69 26.70
CA TRP A 75 7.28 27.95 25.65
C TRP A 75 6.19 28.83 25.01
N PRO A 76 6.54 29.63 23.98
CA PRO A 76 5.59 30.52 23.34
C PRO A 76 4.74 29.79 22.30
N ILE A 77 3.48 30.21 22.15
CA ILE A 77 2.60 29.81 21.05
C ILE A 77 1.89 31.06 20.55
N LEU A 78 2.04 31.39 19.25
CA LEU A 78 1.25 32.41 18.59
C LEU A 78 0.13 31.73 17.80
N LYS A 79 -1.11 32.11 18.07
CA LYS A 79 -2.29 31.62 17.36
C LYS A 79 -2.90 32.76 16.58
N ALA A 80 -3.13 32.55 15.28
CA ALA A 80 -3.86 33.46 14.41
C ALA A 80 -5.01 32.69 13.75
N SER A 81 -6.15 33.34 13.55
CA SER A 81 -7.28 32.77 12.81
C SER A 81 -7.81 33.81 11.82
N VAL A 82 -7.89 33.45 10.54
CA VAL A 82 -8.59 34.21 9.52
C VAL A 82 -10.04 33.74 9.50
N ILE A 83 -11.00 34.69 9.47
CA ILE A 83 -12.42 34.42 9.28
C ILE A 83 -12.70 34.66 7.80
N GLU A 84 -12.57 33.63 6.98
CA GLU A 84 -13.22 33.59 5.68
C GLU A 84 -14.41 32.62 5.76
N GLU A 85 -15.54 33.02 5.17
CA GLU A 85 -16.67 32.11 5.00
C GLU A 85 -16.23 30.98 4.06
N ASP A 86 -16.31 29.74 4.54
CA ASP A 86 -16.17 28.55 3.71
C ASP A 86 -17.55 28.15 3.18
N PRO A 87 -17.88 28.44 1.91
CA PRO A 87 -19.15 28.06 1.31
C PRO A 87 -19.30 26.54 1.09
N GLN A 88 -18.27 25.73 1.36
CA GLN A 88 -18.29 24.27 1.22
C GLN A 88 -18.35 23.51 2.55
N ALA A 89 -18.65 24.19 3.67
CA ALA A 89 -18.92 23.54 4.95
C ALA A 89 -19.91 22.35 4.78
N PRO A 90 -19.50 21.09 5.01
CA PRO A 90 -20.39 19.95 4.83
C PRO A 90 -21.56 20.02 5.82
N THR A 91 -22.78 19.84 5.33
CA THR A 91 -24.03 19.94 6.11
C THR A 91 -24.53 18.59 6.65
N ASN A 92 -23.70 17.54 6.59
CA ASN A 92 -24.12 16.17 6.87
C ASN A 92 -23.47 15.60 8.15
N ASP A 93 -23.94 14.42 8.59
CA ASP A 93 -23.62 13.66 9.84
C ASP A 93 -22.13 13.51 10.24
N GLN A 94 -21.19 14.00 9.43
CA GLN A 94 -19.76 14.11 9.71
C GLN A 94 -19.37 15.35 10.52
N VAL A 95 -20.31 16.26 10.78
CA VAL A 95 -20.10 17.44 11.63
C VAL A 95 -20.76 17.21 12.99
N MET A 96 -19.95 16.93 14.00
CA MET A 96 -20.42 16.79 15.38
C MET A 96 -20.19 18.07 16.19
N THR A 97 -21.21 18.50 16.95
CA THR A 97 -21.01 19.52 17.98
C THR A 97 -20.22 18.89 19.11
N TYR A 98 -19.07 19.47 19.46
CA TYR A 98 -18.30 19.02 20.62
C TYR A 98 -19.08 19.24 21.91
N ALA A 99 -19.61 18.16 22.50
CA ALA A 99 -20.41 18.19 23.72
C ALA A 99 -19.72 17.47 24.91
N SER A 100 -18.80 16.55 24.61
CA SER A 100 -18.08 15.69 25.58
C SER A 100 -16.74 15.27 25.00
N PRO A 101 -15.78 14.82 25.82
CA PRO A 101 -14.50 14.30 25.33
C PRO A 101 -14.70 13.23 24.24
N LEU A 102 -13.93 13.35 23.15
CA LEU A 102 -13.95 12.40 22.05
C LEU A 102 -12.94 11.28 22.35
N ALA A 103 -13.42 10.05 22.53
CA ALA A 103 -12.55 8.89 22.60
C ALA A 103 -12.16 8.49 21.17
N LEU A 104 -10.87 8.52 20.85
CA LEU A 104 -10.34 7.99 19.61
C LEU A 104 -9.94 6.53 19.86
N THR A 105 -10.51 5.61 19.09
CA THR A 105 -10.20 4.16 19.16
C THR A 105 -9.23 3.71 18.07
N GLN A 106 -8.82 4.64 17.21
CA GLN A 106 -7.85 4.45 16.13
C GLN A 106 -7.22 5.82 15.83
N SER A 107 -6.05 5.81 15.21
CA SER A 107 -5.41 7.04 14.75
C SER A 107 -6.34 7.80 13.80
N SER A 108 -6.38 9.12 13.93
CA SER A 108 -7.36 9.95 13.24
C SER A 108 -6.86 11.38 13.06
N THR A 109 -7.16 11.96 11.91
CA THR A 109 -7.07 13.41 11.72
C THR A 109 -8.34 14.05 12.25
N LEU A 110 -8.23 14.76 13.37
CA LEU A 110 -9.33 15.55 13.90
C LEU A 110 -9.32 16.94 13.26
N LYS A 111 -10.42 17.29 12.60
CA LYS A 111 -10.67 18.64 12.09
C LYS A 111 -11.71 19.32 12.96
N ALA A 112 -11.41 20.51 13.46
CA ALA A 112 -12.27 21.24 14.37
C ALA A 112 -12.34 22.73 14.00
N ARG A 113 -13.51 23.32 14.22
CA ARG A 113 -13.73 24.76 14.10
C ARG A 113 -14.82 25.21 15.08
N VAL A 114 -14.76 26.46 15.50
CA VAL A 114 -15.71 27.06 16.44
C VAL A 114 -16.78 27.81 15.66
N ASN A 115 -18.07 27.59 15.97
CA ASN A 115 -19.16 28.45 15.51
C ASN A 115 -19.48 29.48 16.59
N ARG A 116 -19.46 30.77 16.25
CA ARG A 116 -19.97 31.85 17.09
C ARG A 116 -20.96 32.69 16.31
N ALA A 117 -22.23 32.64 16.72
CA ALA A 117 -23.32 33.42 16.12
C ALA A 117 -23.44 33.25 14.59
N GLY A 118 -23.32 32.02 14.10
CA GLY A 118 -23.43 31.70 12.67
C GLY A 118 -22.14 31.89 11.88
N ARG A 119 -21.05 32.33 12.52
CA ARG A 119 -19.73 32.48 11.89
C ARG A 119 -18.79 31.38 12.36
N TRP A 120 -18.17 30.68 11.41
CA TRP A 120 -17.19 29.64 11.67
C TRP A 120 -15.77 30.22 11.75
N SER A 121 -14.93 29.67 12.64
CA SER A 121 -13.49 29.89 12.61
C SER A 121 -12.85 29.14 11.43
N ALA A 122 -11.59 29.47 11.13
CA ALA A 122 -10.74 28.61 10.32
C ALA A 122 -10.75 27.16 10.83
N LEU A 123 -10.60 26.22 9.89
CA LEU A 123 -10.48 24.79 10.20
C LEU A 123 -9.10 24.52 10.79
N LEU A 124 -9.07 24.08 12.06
CA LEU A 124 -7.88 23.50 12.66
C LEU A 124 -7.87 22.01 12.37
N SER A 125 -6.70 21.47 12.06
CA SER A 125 -6.47 20.05 11.84
C SER A 125 -5.35 19.58 12.75
N ALA A 126 -5.53 18.43 13.40
CA ALA A 126 -4.50 17.77 14.19
C ALA A 126 -4.59 16.27 13.97
N ASP A 127 -3.43 15.62 13.80
CA ASP A 127 -3.35 14.18 13.72
C ASP A 127 -3.13 13.60 15.11
N PHE A 128 -3.93 12.62 15.46
CA PHE A 128 -3.81 11.85 16.69
C PHE A 128 -3.40 10.44 16.34
N ILE A 129 -2.37 9.95 17.01
CA ILE A 129 -1.89 8.58 16.89
C ILE A 129 -2.41 7.82 18.12
N VAL A 130 -3.08 6.69 17.90
CA VAL A 130 -3.66 5.88 18.98
C VAL A 130 -3.12 4.46 18.85
N ASP A 131 -2.50 3.97 19.93
CA ASP A 131 -2.02 2.59 20.07
C ASP A 131 -1.07 2.07 18.96
N ALA A 132 -0.42 2.97 18.22
CA ALA A 132 0.60 2.64 17.24
C ALA A 132 2.02 2.65 17.85
N MET A 133 2.83 1.66 17.50
CA MET A 133 4.24 1.57 17.89
C MET A 133 5.12 2.37 16.93
N PRO A 134 6.24 2.96 17.40
CA PRO A 134 7.22 3.54 16.49
C PRO A 134 7.81 2.45 15.58
N VAL A 135 8.13 2.81 14.34
CA VAL A 135 8.77 1.88 13.40
C VAL A 135 10.18 1.46 13.82
N THR A 136 10.43 0.16 13.79
CA THR A 136 11.70 -0.51 14.12
C THR A 136 11.94 -1.69 13.18
N ALA A 137 13.16 -2.22 13.16
CA ALA A 137 13.50 -3.40 12.35
C ALA A 137 12.74 -4.68 12.77
N GLU A 138 12.08 -4.68 13.93
CA GLU A 138 11.35 -5.84 14.46
C GLU A 138 9.87 -5.84 14.07
N ASN A 139 9.31 -4.67 13.71
CA ASN A 139 7.88 -4.51 13.44
C ASN A 139 7.54 -4.09 12.01
N ILE A 140 8.54 -3.92 11.14
CA ILE A 140 8.36 -3.74 9.69
C ILE A 140 9.38 -4.59 8.94
N SER A 141 8.93 -5.22 7.85
CA SER A 141 9.77 -5.96 6.93
C SER A 141 9.51 -5.54 5.49
N LEU A 142 10.53 -5.59 4.64
CA LEU A 142 10.39 -5.48 3.19
C LEU A 142 9.97 -6.86 2.66
N SER A 143 8.67 -7.05 2.38
CA SER A 143 8.09 -8.35 2.02
C SER A 143 8.14 -8.66 0.53
N ALA A 144 8.23 -7.65 -0.33
CA ALA A 144 8.36 -7.85 -1.77
C ALA A 144 9.23 -6.79 -2.46
N ILE A 145 9.93 -7.21 -3.51
CA ILE A 145 10.75 -6.36 -4.39
C ILE A 145 10.43 -6.73 -5.83
N HIS A 146 9.82 -5.80 -6.58
CA HIS A 146 9.53 -5.98 -8.00
C HIS A 146 10.44 -5.09 -8.84
N TYR A 147 11.65 -5.57 -9.09
CA TYR A 147 12.58 -4.97 -10.04
C TYR A 147 12.37 -5.58 -11.43
N HIS A 148 12.78 -4.86 -12.47
CA HIS A 148 12.68 -5.29 -13.87
C HIS A 148 11.35 -6.01 -14.23
N PRO A 149 10.19 -5.36 -14.08
CA PRO A 149 8.90 -5.97 -14.39
C PRO A 149 8.77 -6.33 -15.88
N THR A 150 7.76 -7.13 -16.24
CA THR A 150 7.47 -7.39 -17.66
C THR A 150 7.19 -6.11 -18.45
N ALA A 151 7.42 -6.21 -19.77
CA ALA A 151 7.05 -5.17 -20.71
C ALA A 151 5.57 -4.77 -20.55
N PRO A 152 5.25 -3.48 -20.70
CA PRO A 152 3.87 -3.04 -20.75
C PRO A 152 3.08 -3.74 -21.86
N VAL A 153 1.84 -4.10 -21.57
CA VAL A 153 0.91 -4.66 -22.56
C VAL A 153 0.25 -3.55 -23.38
N THR A 154 -0.48 -3.88 -24.45
CA THR A 154 -1.06 -2.88 -25.37
C THR A 154 -1.99 -1.90 -24.64
N SER A 155 -2.86 -2.41 -23.77
CA SER A 155 -3.78 -1.59 -22.97
C SER A 155 -3.05 -0.59 -22.05
N GLU A 156 -1.96 -1.02 -21.41
CA GLU A 156 -1.09 -0.18 -20.58
C GLU A 156 -0.34 0.89 -21.41
N ILE A 157 0.14 0.53 -22.60
CA ILE A 157 0.81 1.46 -23.54
C ILE A 157 -0.16 2.54 -24.01
N ASP A 158 -1.38 2.15 -24.36
CA ASP A 158 -2.44 3.06 -24.80
C ASP A 158 -2.87 4.01 -23.67
N ALA A 159 -2.81 3.56 -22.42
CA ALA A 159 -3.00 4.39 -21.22
C ALA A 159 -1.80 5.32 -20.91
N GLY A 160 -0.68 5.18 -21.63
CA GLY A 160 0.49 6.04 -21.52
C GLY A 160 1.66 5.44 -20.74
N PHE A 161 1.53 4.22 -20.21
CA PHE A 161 2.59 3.53 -19.46
C PHE A 161 3.49 2.75 -20.43
N LYS A 162 4.62 3.33 -20.78
CA LYS A 162 5.48 2.84 -21.87
C LYS A 162 6.76 2.17 -21.38
N ASN A 163 7.10 2.34 -20.10
CA ASN A 163 8.34 1.83 -19.55
C ASN A 163 8.07 0.70 -18.58
N ARG A 164 8.92 -0.34 -18.59
CA ARG A 164 8.88 -1.40 -17.57
C ARG A 164 8.91 -0.81 -16.16
N ARG A 165 9.84 0.11 -15.90
CA ARG A 165 10.03 0.75 -14.59
C ARG A 165 8.79 1.44 -14.02
N ASP A 166 7.77 1.75 -14.84
CA ASP A 166 6.52 2.33 -14.36
C ASP A 166 5.78 1.35 -13.41
N PHE A 167 6.04 0.05 -13.55
CA PHE A 167 5.40 -1.04 -12.79
C PHE A 167 6.24 -1.58 -11.63
N GLU A 168 7.40 -0.99 -11.35
CA GLU A 168 8.22 -1.39 -10.20
C GLU A 168 7.56 -1.02 -8.88
N PHE A 169 7.76 -1.85 -7.86
CA PHE A 169 7.27 -1.55 -6.52
C PHE A 169 8.08 -2.24 -5.42
N LEU A 170 7.93 -1.73 -4.20
CA LEU A 170 8.33 -2.37 -2.96
C LEU A 170 7.08 -2.62 -2.10
N GLU A 171 7.03 -3.73 -1.38
CA GLU A 171 5.99 -3.99 -0.38
C GLU A 171 6.59 -3.98 1.02
N LEU A 172 6.00 -3.18 1.92
CA LEU A 172 6.25 -3.24 3.35
C LEU A 172 5.16 -4.07 4.02
N HIS A 173 5.56 -4.90 4.97
CA HIS A 173 4.66 -5.70 5.79
C HIS A 173 4.91 -5.45 7.28
N ASN A 174 3.84 -5.31 8.05
CA ASN A 174 3.89 -5.27 9.51
C ASN A 174 3.57 -6.67 10.08
N PRO A 175 4.58 -7.47 10.47
CA PRO A 175 4.35 -8.80 11.04
C PRO A 175 3.87 -8.77 12.50
N SER A 176 3.81 -7.59 13.13
CA SER A 176 3.45 -7.46 14.55
C SER A 176 1.94 -7.48 14.78
N GLY A 177 1.55 -7.65 16.05
CA GLY A 177 0.15 -7.62 16.49
C GLY A 177 -0.42 -6.21 16.76
N GLN A 178 0.34 -5.14 16.49
CA GLN A 178 -0.09 -3.76 16.70
C GLN A 178 0.17 -2.90 15.47
N ALA A 179 -0.55 -1.78 15.36
CA ALA A 179 -0.29 -0.80 14.31
C ALA A 179 1.11 -0.18 14.48
N VAL A 180 1.75 0.18 13.37
CA VAL A 180 3.06 0.83 13.35
C VAL A 180 2.95 2.21 12.72
N ASP A 181 3.43 3.23 13.43
CA ASP A 181 3.58 4.59 12.94
C ASP A 181 4.81 4.68 12.03
N LEU A 182 4.57 5.07 10.77
CA LEU A 182 5.58 5.16 9.73
C LEU A 182 6.18 6.57 9.61
N ARG A 183 5.74 7.53 10.44
CA ARG A 183 6.28 8.89 10.40
C ARG A 183 7.79 8.92 10.65
N GLY A 184 8.47 9.74 9.86
CA GLY A 184 9.93 9.84 9.81
C GLY A 184 10.66 8.61 9.27
N LEU A 185 9.96 7.56 8.81
CA LEU A 185 10.57 6.49 8.02
C LEU A 185 10.99 7.06 6.66
N ARG A 186 12.25 6.84 6.28
CA ARG A 186 12.76 7.24 4.97
C ARG A 186 13.77 6.27 4.42
N PHE A 187 13.71 6.07 3.11
CA PHE A 187 14.69 5.30 2.38
C PHE A 187 15.97 6.11 2.20
N ILE A 188 17.11 5.46 2.43
CA ILE A 188 18.46 6.03 2.30
C ILE A 188 19.29 5.32 1.23
N SER A 189 18.72 4.27 0.61
CA SER A 189 19.32 3.50 -0.48
C SER A 189 18.22 2.81 -1.30
N GLY A 190 18.43 2.69 -2.61
CA GLY A 190 17.44 2.17 -3.56
C GLY A 190 16.60 3.27 -4.19
N ILE A 191 15.50 3.60 -3.52
CA ILE A 191 14.52 4.60 -3.98
C ILE A 191 14.58 5.89 -3.15
N ASP A 192 14.13 7.02 -3.71
CA ASP A 192 13.83 8.23 -2.93
C ASP A 192 12.37 8.17 -2.46
N PHE A 193 12.18 7.83 -1.18
CA PHE A 193 10.86 7.82 -0.56
C PHE A 193 10.97 8.17 0.93
N GLU A 194 10.14 9.09 1.39
CA GLU A 194 10.04 9.50 2.79
C GLU A 194 8.57 9.62 3.15
N PHE A 195 8.15 8.92 4.20
CA PHE A 195 6.74 8.83 4.55
C PHE A 195 6.13 10.20 4.83
N ASP A 196 6.82 11.06 5.58
CA ASP A 196 6.33 12.40 5.94
C ASP A 196 6.12 13.34 4.74
N ALA A 197 6.76 13.05 3.60
CA ALA A 197 6.75 13.93 2.44
C ALA A 197 6.14 13.30 1.18
N SER A 198 6.01 11.98 1.11
CA SER A 198 5.46 11.25 -0.04
C SER A 198 4.23 10.43 0.28
N ALA A 199 4.06 9.98 1.52
CA ALA A 199 3.03 9.00 1.82
C ALA A 199 1.70 9.66 2.17
N PHE A 200 0.61 9.06 1.69
CA PHE A 200 -0.76 9.37 2.14
C PHE A 200 -1.25 8.41 3.23
N ILE A 201 -0.52 7.32 3.48
CA ILE A 201 -0.74 6.39 4.59
C ILE A 201 0.49 6.44 5.51
N LEU A 202 0.28 6.88 6.75
CA LEU A 202 1.33 7.05 7.77
C LEU A 202 1.28 6.02 8.90
N GLU A 203 0.36 5.06 8.81
CA GLU A 203 0.20 3.99 9.78
C GLU A 203 -0.06 2.66 9.08
N LEU A 204 0.68 1.62 9.46
CA LEU A 204 0.47 0.27 8.95
C LEU A 204 -0.11 -0.62 10.05
N ASN A 205 -1.37 -1.00 9.88
CA ASN A 205 -2.08 -1.87 10.81
C ASN A 205 -1.43 -3.25 10.97
N ALA A 206 -1.69 -3.89 12.11
CA ALA A 206 -1.18 -5.22 12.44
C ALA A 206 -1.47 -6.25 11.34
N GLY A 207 -0.44 -6.98 10.89
CA GLY A 207 -0.55 -8.01 9.86
C GLY A 207 -0.88 -7.50 8.45
N LYS A 208 -0.91 -6.17 8.22
CA LYS A 208 -1.22 -5.58 6.91
C LYS A 208 0.06 -5.25 6.13
N SER A 209 -0.11 -5.11 4.82
CA SER A 209 0.94 -4.72 3.88
C SER A 209 0.61 -3.40 3.19
N LEU A 210 1.65 -2.75 2.68
CA LEU A 210 1.60 -1.43 2.06
C LEU A 210 2.57 -1.38 0.88
N ILE A 211 2.11 -0.90 -0.27
CA ILE A 211 2.88 -0.81 -1.52
C ILE A 211 3.50 0.57 -1.65
N ILE A 212 4.76 0.63 -2.06
CA ILE A 212 5.40 1.86 -2.55
C ILE A 212 5.68 1.61 -4.03
N ALA A 213 4.93 2.28 -4.90
CA ALA A 213 5.00 2.06 -6.35
C ALA A 213 5.94 3.06 -7.03
N SER A 214 6.50 2.73 -8.18
CA SER A 214 7.16 3.72 -9.05
C SER A 214 6.13 4.70 -9.63
N ASN A 215 5.04 4.15 -10.16
CA ASN A 215 3.89 4.90 -10.66
C ASN A 215 2.61 4.22 -10.15
N GLN A 216 1.78 4.96 -9.41
CA GLN A 216 0.60 4.39 -8.76
C GLN A 216 -0.44 3.93 -9.78
N GLU A 217 -0.73 4.75 -10.79
CA GLU A 217 -1.73 4.43 -11.80
C GLU A 217 -1.29 3.24 -12.67
N ALA A 218 0.00 3.14 -12.99
CA ALA A 218 0.57 1.99 -13.69
C ALA A 218 0.47 0.72 -12.83
N PHE A 219 0.87 0.79 -11.56
CA PHE A 219 0.74 -0.32 -10.61
C PHE A 219 -0.71 -0.80 -10.52
N GLU A 220 -1.65 0.12 -10.29
CA GLU A 220 -3.08 -0.19 -10.17
C GLU A 220 -3.67 -0.77 -11.47
N SER A 221 -3.20 -0.31 -12.64
CA SER A 221 -3.61 -0.88 -13.93
C SER A 221 -3.20 -2.35 -14.08
N ARG A 222 -2.07 -2.75 -13.49
CA ARG A 222 -1.52 -4.11 -13.60
C ARG A 222 -1.98 -5.04 -12.48
N PHE A 223 -2.05 -4.53 -11.25
CA PHE A 223 -2.26 -5.31 -10.03
C PHE A 223 -3.62 -5.07 -9.36
N GLY A 224 -4.43 -4.16 -9.91
CA GLY A 224 -5.73 -3.77 -9.36
C GLY A 224 -5.65 -2.69 -8.28
N THR A 225 -6.81 -2.19 -7.87
CA THR A 225 -6.96 -1.06 -6.93
C THR A 225 -7.23 -1.46 -5.49
N THR A 226 -7.17 -2.76 -5.16
CA THR A 226 -7.43 -3.28 -3.81
C THR A 226 -6.24 -3.14 -2.88
N TRP A 227 -5.05 -2.85 -3.41
CA TRP A 227 -3.83 -2.69 -2.64
C TRP A 227 -3.78 -1.32 -1.96
N ASN A 228 -3.34 -1.30 -0.71
CA ASN A 228 -2.99 -0.05 -0.06
C ASN A 228 -1.65 0.44 -0.64
N VAL A 229 -1.69 1.42 -1.53
CA VAL A 229 -0.49 2.12 -1.97
C VAL A 229 -0.17 3.20 -0.94
N ALA A 230 1.09 3.43 -0.60
CA ALA A 230 1.54 4.48 0.31
C ALA A 230 1.73 5.80 -0.43
N GLY A 231 2.25 5.71 -1.66
CA GLY A 231 2.76 6.81 -2.46
C GLY A 231 3.72 6.30 -3.52
N THR A 232 4.35 7.23 -4.24
CA THR A 232 5.26 6.92 -5.35
C THR A 232 6.72 7.28 -5.09
N PHE A 233 7.64 6.58 -5.78
CA PHE A 233 9.05 6.92 -5.80
C PHE A 233 9.26 8.38 -6.25
N ARG A 234 10.21 9.08 -5.66
CA ARG A 234 10.53 10.47 -6.01
C ARG A 234 11.79 10.56 -6.87
N LYS A 235 12.01 11.76 -7.42
CA LYS A 235 13.21 12.15 -8.17
C LYS A 235 13.56 11.22 -9.34
N ASP A 236 12.53 10.59 -9.92
CA ASP A 236 12.69 9.59 -10.99
C ASP A 236 13.64 8.43 -10.61
N THR A 237 13.69 8.08 -9.32
CA THR A 237 14.41 6.90 -8.85
C THR A 237 13.68 5.62 -9.25
N ASN A 238 14.42 4.56 -9.47
CA ASN A 238 13.93 3.26 -9.91
C ASN A 238 14.82 2.15 -9.35
N LEU A 239 14.32 0.91 -9.38
CA LEU A 239 15.08 -0.25 -8.95
C LEU A 239 16.09 -0.70 -10.01
N ASN A 240 17.25 -1.20 -9.58
CA ASN A 240 18.30 -1.69 -10.45
C ASN A 240 18.07 -3.15 -10.85
N ASN A 241 17.92 -3.40 -12.15
CA ASN A 241 17.67 -4.73 -12.69
C ASN A 241 18.74 -5.78 -12.34
N GLY A 242 19.99 -5.37 -12.09
CA GLY A 242 21.09 -6.27 -11.71
C GLY A 242 21.25 -6.50 -10.20
N GLY A 243 20.35 -5.95 -9.37
CA GLY A 243 20.48 -5.95 -7.92
C GLY A 243 21.04 -4.65 -7.34
N GLU A 244 20.64 -4.36 -6.11
CA GLU A 244 21.14 -3.23 -5.31
C GLU A 244 20.80 -3.41 -3.82
N ARG A 245 21.25 -2.44 -3.01
CA ARG A 245 20.87 -2.33 -1.61
C ARG A 245 19.64 -1.42 -1.45
N ILE A 246 18.61 -1.93 -0.79
CA ILE A 246 17.45 -1.20 -0.28
C ILE A 246 17.60 -1.02 1.22
N ALA A 247 17.58 0.22 1.70
CA ALA A 247 17.69 0.49 3.13
C ALA A 247 16.87 1.70 3.55
N ALA A 248 16.32 1.64 4.77
CA ALA A 248 15.53 2.71 5.36
C ALA A 248 15.89 2.93 6.83
N ILE A 249 15.73 4.18 7.29
CA ILE A 249 15.94 4.58 8.68
C ILE A 249 14.68 5.21 9.26
N ASN A 250 14.48 5.07 10.57
CA ASN A 250 13.41 5.74 11.31
C ASN A 250 13.79 7.19 11.68
N SER A 251 12.86 7.89 12.35
CA SER A 251 13.04 9.27 12.83
C SER A 251 14.21 9.44 13.82
N ALA A 252 14.60 8.38 14.52
CA ALA A 252 15.78 8.37 15.40
C ALA A 252 17.09 8.10 14.66
N GLY A 253 17.05 7.87 13.33
CA GLY A 253 18.22 7.58 12.51
C GLY A 253 18.70 6.12 12.57
N GLN A 254 17.91 5.22 13.15
CA GLN A 254 18.24 3.79 13.24
C GLN A 254 17.83 3.07 11.95
N ILE A 255 18.64 2.11 11.50
CA ILE A 255 18.30 1.26 10.34
C ILE A 255 17.13 0.35 10.71
N VAL A 256 16.07 0.42 9.91
CA VAL A 256 14.84 -0.38 10.03
C VAL A 256 14.83 -1.48 8.97
N LEU A 257 15.27 -1.15 7.75
CA LEU A 257 15.34 -2.08 6.63
C LEU A 257 16.75 -2.05 6.05
N ASP A 258 17.28 -3.23 5.73
CA ASP A 258 18.56 -3.38 5.03
C ASP A 258 18.57 -4.71 4.28
N VAL A 259 18.36 -4.65 2.96
CA VAL A 259 18.34 -5.81 2.07
C VAL A 259 19.19 -5.50 0.86
N THR A 260 20.04 -6.43 0.44
CA THR A 260 20.77 -6.33 -0.84
C THR A 260 20.35 -7.49 -1.73
N TYR A 261 19.52 -7.23 -2.74
CA TYR A 261 19.05 -8.25 -3.67
C TYR A 261 19.96 -8.37 -4.89
N SER A 262 19.84 -9.48 -5.62
CA SER A 262 20.55 -9.74 -6.88
C SER A 262 19.67 -10.56 -7.81
N ASP A 263 19.91 -10.43 -9.11
CA ASP A 263 19.34 -11.25 -10.18
C ASP A 263 20.12 -12.56 -10.44
N GLN A 264 21.21 -12.80 -9.70
CA GLN A 264 22.07 -13.96 -9.86
C GLN A 264 21.92 -14.97 -8.70
N PRO A 265 22.13 -16.27 -8.95
CA PRO A 265 22.17 -17.28 -7.89
C PRO A 265 23.13 -16.87 -6.75
N PRO A 266 22.77 -17.08 -5.47
CA PRO A 266 21.67 -17.93 -5.00
C PRO A 266 20.28 -17.28 -4.95
N TRP A 267 20.11 -16.05 -5.43
CA TRP A 267 18.79 -15.41 -5.51
C TRP A 267 17.92 -16.03 -6.61
N PRO A 268 16.59 -16.00 -6.48
CA PRO A 268 15.69 -16.37 -7.57
C PRO A 268 15.94 -15.50 -8.80
N THR A 269 16.11 -16.12 -9.98
CA THR A 269 16.42 -15.41 -11.24
C THR A 269 15.17 -15.10 -12.08
N ALA A 270 14.01 -15.69 -11.76
CA ALA A 270 12.75 -15.43 -12.47
C ALA A 270 12.23 -13.98 -12.34
N PRO A 271 12.46 -13.25 -11.23
CA PRO A 271 12.09 -11.84 -11.08
C PRO A 271 12.81 -10.82 -11.97
N ASP A 272 13.65 -11.26 -12.91
CA ASP A 272 14.37 -10.39 -13.84
C ASP A 272 13.70 -10.35 -15.23
N GLY A 273 12.61 -9.59 -15.37
CA GLY A 273 11.98 -9.34 -16.67
C GLY A 273 11.07 -10.44 -17.22
N GLN A 274 10.94 -11.58 -16.51
CA GLN A 274 10.14 -12.74 -16.92
C GLN A 274 8.74 -12.80 -16.28
N GLY A 275 8.32 -11.72 -15.62
CA GLY A 275 6.96 -11.62 -15.05
C GLY A 275 6.85 -12.22 -13.67
N SER A 276 7.87 -12.00 -12.85
CA SER A 276 7.86 -12.35 -11.43
C SER A 276 8.46 -11.21 -10.61
N PHE A 277 8.26 -11.28 -9.29
CA PHE A 277 8.91 -10.42 -8.30
C PHE A 277 9.43 -11.26 -7.14
N LEU A 278 10.34 -10.70 -6.35
CA LEU A 278 10.86 -11.35 -5.16
C LEU A 278 9.86 -11.22 -4.02
N THR A 279 9.61 -12.32 -3.29
CA THR A 279 8.79 -12.34 -2.07
C THR A 279 9.54 -12.96 -0.90
N LEU A 280 9.43 -12.35 0.27
CA LEU A 280 10.11 -12.78 1.47
C LEU A 280 9.28 -13.84 2.21
N SER A 281 9.90 -14.98 2.49
CA SER A 281 9.28 -16.09 3.23
C SER A 281 9.69 -16.14 4.71
N SER A 282 10.77 -15.45 5.09
CA SER A 282 11.28 -15.43 6.47
C SER A 282 11.80 -14.03 6.82
N PRO A 283 10.98 -13.17 7.45
CA PRO A 283 11.34 -11.78 7.76
C PRO A 283 12.66 -11.60 8.53
N ASP A 284 12.96 -12.52 9.45
CA ASP A 284 14.19 -12.55 10.26
C ASP A 284 15.47 -12.83 9.46
N LYS A 285 15.33 -13.26 8.20
CA LYS A 285 16.43 -13.67 7.31
C LYS A 285 16.45 -12.90 5.99
N SER A 286 15.90 -11.70 5.97
CA SER A 286 15.82 -10.83 4.78
C SER A 286 17.16 -10.59 4.08
N GLY A 287 18.29 -10.69 4.79
CA GLY A 287 19.63 -10.61 4.23
C GLY A 287 20.14 -11.88 3.52
N LEU A 288 19.41 -13.00 3.58
CA LEU A 288 19.80 -14.27 2.96
C LEU A 288 18.94 -14.53 1.72
N ALA A 289 19.57 -14.81 0.57
CA ALA A 289 18.88 -15.16 -0.67
C ALA A 289 17.89 -16.33 -0.51
N SER A 290 18.20 -17.31 0.35
CA SER A 290 17.35 -18.46 0.64
C SER A 290 16.02 -18.13 1.33
N ALA A 291 15.87 -16.90 1.85
CA ALA A 291 14.61 -16.43 2.41
C ALA A 291 13.66 -15.86 1.34
N TRP A 292 14.13 -15.68 0.10
CA TRP A 292 13.37 -15.06 -0.98
C TRP A 292 12.94 -16.09 -2.03
N ASN A 293 11.67 -15.98 -2.45
CA ASN A 293 11.07 -16.78 -3.50
C ASN A 293 10.66 -15.90 -4.70
N ALA A 294 10.34 -16.52 -5.83
CA ALA A 294 9.72 -15.84 -6.96
C ALA A 294 8.21 -16.01 -6.93
N ALA A 295 7.46 -14.91 -7.10
CA ALA A 295 6.01 -14.93 -7.30
C ALA A 295 5.69 -14.32 -8.68
N SER A 296 4.73 -14.91 -9.41
CA SER A 296 4.41 -14.48 -10.77
C SER A 296 3.43 -13.30 -10.81
N GLU A 297 3.71 -12.32 -11.68
CA GLU A 297 2.80 -11.23 -12.02
C GLU A 297 1.48 -11.74 -12.61
N SER A 298 1.53 -12.78 -13.46
CA SER A 298 0.36 -13.34 -14.13
C SER A 298 -0.64 -13.99 -13.17
N GLY A 299 -0.19 -14.39 -11.97
CA GLY A 299 -1.08 -14.91 -10.92
C GLY A 299 -1.87 -13.83 -10.19
N ILE A 300 -1.58 -12.56 -10.45
CA ILE A 300 -2.12 -11.38 -9.75
C ILE A 300 -2.74 -10.37 -10.74
N ARG A 301 -2.45 -10.46 -12.05
CA ARG A 301 -3.18 -9.68 -13.08
C ARG A 301 -4.66 -10.08 -13.10
N PHE A 302 -5.52 -9.08 -13.00
CA PHE A 302 -6.96 -9.28 -13.13
C PHE A 302 -7.40 -9.01 -14.58
N PRO A 303 -7.87 -10.01 -15.35
CA PRO A 303 -8.59 -9.73 -16.60
C PRO A 303 -9.80 -8.86 -16.32
N ALA A 304 -9.91 -7.69 -16.97
CA ALA A 304 -10.98 -6.73 -16.67
C ALA A 304 -12.36 -7.35 -16.87
N GLY A 305 -12.50 -8.23 -17.88
CA GLY A 305 -13.72 -8.98 -18.18
C GLY A 305 -14.04 -10.11 -17.19
N ALA A 306 -13.04 -10.70 -16.51
CA ALA A 306 -13.25 -11.84 -15.61
C ALA A 306 -13.25 -11.45 -14.12
N LEU A 307 -12.77 -10.26 -13.77
CA LEU A 307 -12.58 -9.84 -12.37
C LEU A 307 -13.89 -9.87 -11.57
N GLN A 308 -14.93 -9.20 -12.04
CA GLN A 308 -16.19 -9.11 -11.30
C GLN A 308 -16.90 -10.48 -11.18
N PRO A 309 -17.01 -11.27 -12.27
CA PRO A 309 -17.48 -12.65 -12.17
C PRO A 309 -16.68 -13.53 -11.20
N TYR A 310 -15.35 -13.39 -11.19
CA TYR A 310 -14.44 -14.16 -10.35
C TYR A 310 -14.56 -13.80 -8.87
N LEU A 311 -14.57 -12.52 -8.51
CA LEU A 311 -14.77 -12.08 -7.12
C LEU A 311 -16.13 -12.54 -6.58
N LYS A 312 -17.18 -12.40 -7.40
CA LYS A 312 -18.51 -12.89 -7.05
C LYS A 312 -18.56 -14.41 -6.89
N TRP A 313 -17.74 -15.15 -7.65
CA TRP A 313 -17.60 -16.59 -7.46
C TRP A 313 -16.92 -16.90 -6.11
N LEU A 314 -15.81 -16.24 -5.77
CA LEU A 314 -15.10 -16.41 -4.49
C LEU A 314 -15.97 -16.07 -3.26
N GLU A 315 -16.83 -15.07 -3.35
CA GLU A 315 -17.78 -14.68 -2.29
C GLU A 315 -18.71 -15.83 -1.86
N ASN A 316 -18.91 -16.85 -2.70
CA ASN A 316 -19.71 -18.02 -2.34
C ASN A 316 -18.99 -19.00 -1.42
N TYR A 317 -17.66 -18.90 -1.32
CA TYR A 317 -16.81 -19.87 -0.63
C TYR A 317 -15.99 -19.27 0.50
N PHE A 318 -15.67 -17.98 0.44
CA PHE A 318 -14.80 -17.30 1.39
C PHE A 318 -15.49 -16.16 2.14
N THR A 319 -15.07 -15.92 3.38
CA THR A 319 -15.51 -14.78 4.19
C THR A 319 -14.85 -13.48 3.71
N ALA A 320 -15.42 -12.32 4.08
CA ALA A 320 -14.85 -11.01 3.74
C ALA A 320 -13.36 -10.87 4.11
N ASP A 321 -12.97 -11.29 5.33
CA ASP A 321 -11.57 -11.30 5.77
C ASP A 321 -10.65 -12.20 4.92
N ALA A 322 -11.18 -13.30 4.39
CA ALA A 322 -10.43 -14.20 3.52
C ALA A 322 -10.34 -13.64 2.09
N LEU A 323 -11.35 -12.89 1.64
CA LEU A 323 -11.34 -12.23 0.34
C LEU A 323 -10.20 -11.21 0.19
N ASP A 324 -9.81 -10.59 1.31
CA ASP A 324 -8.69 -9.64 1.41
C ASP A 324 -7.30 -10.29 1.37
N ARG A 325 -7.20 -11.62 1.20
CA ARG A 325 -5.92 -12.36 1.26
C ARG A 325 -5.55 -12.90 -0.12
N PRO A 326 -4.59 -12.31 -0.84
CA PRO A 326 -4.18 -12.76 -2.18
C PRO A 326 -3.66 -14.21 -2.23
N LEU A 327 -3.12 -14.74 -1.13
CA LEU A 327 -2.72 -16.15 -1.03
C LEU A 327 -3.91 -17.11 -0.93
N ILE A 328 -5.13 -16.58 -0.75
CA ILE A 328 -6.39 -17.34 -0.77
C ILE A 328 -7.17 -17.00 -2.04
N THR A 329 -7.21 -15.75 -2.47
CA THR A 329 -8.06 -15.28 -3.58
C THR A 329 -7.36 -15.04 -4.90
N GLY A 330 -6.03 -15.10 -4.95
CA GLY A 330 -5.29 -14.95 -6.20
C GLY A 330 -5.61 -16.08 -7.18
N TRP A 331 -5.53 -15.82 -8.48
CA TRP A 331 -5.81 -16.82 -9.53
C TRP A 331 -4.95 -18.08 -9.43
N THR A 332 -3.75 -17.95 -8.85
CA THR A 332 -2.80 -19.06 -8.66
C THR A 332 -2.77 -19.60 -7.24
N ALA A 333 -3.56 -19.02 -6.32
CA ALA A 333 -3.72 -19.56 -4.98
C ALA A 333 -4.40 -20.93 -5.05
N ASP A 334 -3.95 -21.84 -4.20
CA ASP A 334 -4.50 -23.19 -4.00
C ASP A 334 -4.82 -23.30 -2.49
N PRO A 335 -5.98 -22.79 -2.05
CA PRO A 335 -6.28 -22.63 -0.62
C PRO A 335 -6.48 -23.94 0.12
N ASP A 336 -6.86 -25.00 -0.59
CA ASP A 336 -7.14 -26.34 -0.04
C ASP A 336 -6.05 -27.38 -0.33
N LEU A 337 -5.01 -26.99 -1.08
CA LEU A 337 -3.78 -27.73 -1.33
C LEU A 337 -3.99 -29.04 -2.08
N ASP A 338 -4.94 -29.06 -3.00
CA ASP A 338 -5.23 -30.24 -3.83
C ASP A 338 -4.52 -30.22 -5.20
N GLY A 339 -3.78 -29.14 -5.50
CA GLY A 339 -3.07 -28.92 -6.74
C GLY A 339 -3.90 -28.22 -7.83
N MET A 340 -5.16 -27.85 -7.55
CA MET A 340 -6.01 -27.04 -8.41
C MET A 340 -6.07 -25.61 -7.87
N ASN A 341 -5.37 -24.69 -8.54
CA ASN A 341 -5.46 -23.28 -8.17
C ASN A 341 -6.83 -22.67 -8.53
N ASN A 342 -7.12 -21.50 -7.98
CA ASN A 342 -8.38 -20.81 -8.18
C ASN A 342 -8.74 -20.56 -9.65
N LEU A 343 -7.77 -20.38 -10.56
CA LEU A 343 -8.04 -20.23 -11.99
C LEU A 343 -8.59 -21.53 -12.59
N LEU A 344 -8.03 -22.67 -12.22
CA LEU A 344 -8.52 -23.98 -12.62
C LEU A 344 -9.88 -24.26 -11.96
N GLU A 345 -10.01 -23.99 -10.67
CA GLU A 345 -11.26 -24.15 -9.92
C GLU A 345 -12.38 -23.28 -10.50
N TYR A 346 -12.09 -22.02 -10.83
CA TYR A 346 -13.04 -21.12 -11.49
C TYR A 346 -13.41 -21.60 -12.89
N PHE A 347 -12.42 -22.03 -13.68
CA PHE A 347 -12.64 -22.58 -15.02
C PHE A 347 -13.54 -23.83 -14.98
N HIS A 348 -13.31 -24.72 -14.02
CA HIS A 348 -14.08 -25.93 -13.81
C HIS A 348 -15.38 -25.69 -13.04
N GLY A 349 -15.51 -24.58 -12.33
CA GLY A 349 -16.64 -24.21 -11.48
C GLY A 349 -16.72 -25.01 -10.19
N SER A 350 -15.60 -25.43 -9.63
CA SER A 350 -15.52 -26.22 -8.38
C SER A 350 -15.34 -25.33 -7.15
N ASP A 351 -15.25 -25.94 -5.96
CA ASP A 351 -15.19 -25.25 -4.66
C ASP A 351 -13.72 -25.10 -4.23
N PRO A 352 -13.14 -23.89 -4.29
CA PRO A 352 -11.73 -23.65 -4.00
C PRO A 352 -11.36 -23.78 -2.51
N SER A 353 -12.32 -24.10 -1.64
CA SER A 353 -12.11 -24.28 -0.20
C SER A 353 -12.10 -25.76 0.21
N ARG A 354 -12.29 -26.68 -0.75
CA ARG A 354 -12.51 -28.10 -0.48
C ARG A 354 -11.74 -28.98 -1.46
N ALA A 355 -10.68 -29.60 -0.95
CA ALA A 355 -9.87 -30.53 -1.71
C ALA A 355 -10.73 -31.58 -2.44
N MET A 356 -10.68 -31.55 -3.78
CA MET A 356 -11.35 -32.49 -4.66
C MET A 356 -10.32 -33.17 -5.56
N GLN A 357 -10.37 -34.51 -5.69
CA GLN A 357 -9.54 -35.24 -6.64
C GLN A 357 -10.00 -35.00 -8.10
N SER A 358 -9.72 -33.81 -8.63
CA SER A 358 -9.70 -33.44 -10.05
C SER A 358 -10.76 -34.08 -10.97
N PRO A 359 -12.05 -34.22 -10.59
CA PRO A 359 -13.01 -34.93 -11.44
C PRO A 359 -13.33 -34.18 -12.73
N HIS A 360 -13.05 -32.88 -12.76
CA HIS A 360 -13.32 -31.97 -13.88
C HIS A 360 -12.09 -31.65 -14.74
N ALA A 361 -10.90 -32.01 -14.25
CA ALA A 361 -9.63 -31.73 -14.92
C ALA A 361 -9.48 -32.47 -16.25
N LEU A 362 -8.53 -32.03 -17.06
CA LEU A 362 -8.17 -32.68 -18.32
C LEU A 362 -7.67 -34.10 -18.07
N LYS A 363 -8.41 -35.08 -18.57
CA LYS A 363 -8.06 -36.50 -18.59
C LYS A 363 -7.79 -36.94 -20.03
N ILE A 364 -6.69 -37.66 -20.19
CA ILE A 364 -6.25 -38.22 -21.47
C ILE A 364 -6.04 -39.72 -21.27
N ASP A 365 -6.94 -40.52 -21.81
CA ASP A 365 -6.84 -41.97 -21.79
C ASP A 365 -6.48 -42.49 -23.18
N ARG A 366 -5.64 -43.52 -23.26
CA ARG A 366 -5.28 -44.15 -24.54
C ARG A 366 -6.09 -45.41 -24.72
N ASP A 367 -6.85 -45.47 -25.81
CA ASP A 367 -7.48 -46.70 -26.27
C ASP A 367 -6.46 -47.52 -27.07
N MET A 368 -6.18 -48.76 -26.62
CA MET A 368 -5.11 -49.63 -27.10
C MET A 368 -5.60 -50.76 -28.03
N GLU A 369 -6.58 -50.49 -28.90
CA GLU A 369 -6.83 -51.39 -30.03
C GLU A 369 -5.69 -51.30 -31.07
N GLU A 370 -5.00 -52.42 -31.29
CA GLU A 370 -3.66 -52.55 -31.92
C GLU A 370 -3.51 -51.96 -33.34
N SER A 371 -4.59 -51.59 -34.01
CA SER A 371 -4.55 -51.06 -35.39
C SER A 371 -5.08 -49.63 -35.57
N ASN A 372 -5.64 -49.00 -34.52
CA ASN A 372 -6.15 -47.63 -34.60
C ASN A 372 -6.21 -46.96 -33.21
N ALA A 373 -5.05 -46.81 -32.56
CA ALA A 373 -4.97 -46.17 -31.25
C ALA A 373 -5.60 -44.77 -31.29
N LYS A 374 -6.42 -44.47 -30.30
CA LYS A 374 -7.09 -43.17 -30.13
C LYS A 374 -6.85 -42.63 -28.74
N TRP A 375 -6.84 -41.31 -28.62
CA TRP A 375 -6.80 -40.62 -27.34
C TRP A 375 -8.22 -40.20 -26.98
N GLN A 376 -8.73 -40.71 -25.86
CA GLN A 376 -9.95 -40.21 -25.26
C GLN A 376 -9.60 -38.96 -24.45
N ILE A 377 -10.22 -37.85 -24.79
CA ILE A 377 -10.01 -36.56 -24.13
C ILE A 377 -11.28 -36.24 -23.36
N THR A 378 -11.17 -35.98 -22.05
CA THR A 378 -12.32 -35.65 -21.20
C THR A 378 -12.00 -34.50 -20.26
N PHE A 379 -12.88 -33.50 -20.18
CA PHE A 379 -12.85 -32.45 -19.15
C PHE A 379 -14.21 -31.74 -19.10
N SER A 380 -14.43 -30.88 -18.11
CA SER A 380 -15.63 -30.02 -18.07
C SER A 380 -15.30 -28.60 -17.68
N LYS A 381 -16.07 -27.61 -18.13
CA LYS A 381 -15.89 -26.19 -17.74
C LYS A 381 -17.22 -25.50 -17.48
N VAL A 382 -17.21 -24.39 -16.77
CA VAL A 382 -18.37 -23.48 -16.68
C VAL A 382 -18.72 -22.98 -18.08
N ALA A 383 -20.01 -22.91 -18.42
CA ALA A 383 -20.47 -22.58 -19.78
C ALA A 383 -19.97 -21.21 -20.27
N GLU A 384 -20.17 -20.19 -19.43
CA GLU A 384 -19.74 -18.81 -19.67
C GLU A 384 -18.61 -18.45 -18.71
N LEU A 385 -17.46 -18.05 -19.26
CA LEU A 385 -16.32 -17.56 -18.51
C LEU A 385 -15.88 -16.23 -19.14
N PRO A 386 -16.56 -15.11 -18.82
CA PRO A 386 -16.22 -13.81 -19.37
C PRO A 386 -14.77 -13.50 -19.04
N GLY A 387 -14.00 -12.99 -20.01
CA GLY A 387 -12.59 -12.65 -19.81
C GLY A 387 -11.65 -13.84 -19.67
N ILE A 388 -12.08 -15.08 -19.87
CA ILE A 388 -11.20 -16.27 -19.93
C ILE A 388 -11.36 -16.95 -21.28
N GLU A 389 -10.31 -16.87 -22.10
CA GLU A 389 -10.10 -17.72 -23.25
C GLU A 389 -9.48 -19.05 -22.86
N TRP A 390 -9.78 -20.08 -23.65
CA TRP A 390 -9.16 -21.39 -23.48
C TRP A 390 -8.91 -22.06 -24.82
N SER A 391 -7.83 -22.83 -24.90
CA SER A 391 -7.54 -23.73 -26.00
C SER A 391 -7.08 -25.08 -25.46
N LEU A 392 -7.50 -26.16 -26.11
CA LEU A 392 -6.87 -27.45 -25.92
C LEU A 392 -5.73 -27.56 -26.94
N GLU A 393 -4.54 -27.93 -26.50
CA GLU A 393 -3.36 -28.00 -27.34
C GLU A 393 -2.64 -29.33 -27.17
N HIS A 394 -1.94 -29.75 -28.22
CA HIS A 394 -1.03 -30.88 -28.16
C HIS A 394 0.35 -30.53 -28.70
N SER A 395 1.34 -31.32 -28.27
CA SER A 395 2.71 -31.21 -28.72
C SER A 395 3.35 -32.59 -28.83
N THR A 396 4.35 -32.72 -29.72
CA THR A 396 5.21 -33.91 -29.82
C THR A 396 6.59 -33.70 -29.22
N ASP A 397 6.96 -32.47 -28.86
CA ASP A 397 8.31 -32.07 -28.44
C ASP A 397 8.34 -31.14 -27.20
N LEU A 398 7.17 -30.80 -26.64
CA LEU A 398 6.94 -29.81 -25.58
C LEU A 398 7.30 -28.36 -25.93
N GLN A 399 7.75 -28.08 -27.15
CA GLN A 399 8.16 -26.76 -27.61
C GLN A 399 7.14 -26.16 -28.57
N SER A 400 6.73 -26.95 -29.57
CA SER A 400 5.76 -26.58 -30.59
C SER A 400 4.38 -27.10 -30.20
N TRP A 401 3.40 -26.21 -30.14
CA TRP A 401 2.04 -26.54 -29.70
C TRP A 401 1.03 -26.27 -30.81
N ALA A 402 0.11 -27.20 -31.03
CA ALA A 402 -0.97 -27.10 -32.01
C ALA A 402 -2.33 -27.26 -31.34
N THR A 403 -3.28 -26.38 -31.67
CA THR A 403 -4.63 -26.38 -31.12
C THR A 403 -5.44 -27.57 -31.62
N ILE A 404 -6.19 -28.20 -30.71
CA ILE A 404 -7.20 -29.22 -30.99
C ILE A 404 -8.56 -28.56 -30.96
N THR A 405 -9.36 -28.77 -32.01
CA THR A 405 -10.74 -28.31 -32.05
C THR A 405 -11.61 -29.19 -31.16
N ALA A 406 -12.08 -28.64 -30.05
CA ALA A 406 -13.04 -29.33 -29.21
C ALA A 406 -14.42 -29.40 -29.90
N PRO A 407 -15.20 -30.48 -29.70
CA PRO A 407 -16.56 -30.57 -30.21
C PRO A 407 -17.45 -29.48 -29.61
N ALA A 408 -18.53 -29.11 -30.32
CA ALA A 408 -19.50 -28.16 -29.79
C ALA A 408 -20.13 -28.72 -28.49
N PRO A 409 -20.29 -27.89 -27.44
CA PRO A 409 -20.93 -28.32 -26.21
C PRO A 409 -22.44 -28.53 -26.40
N THR A 410 -23.05 -29.32 -25.51
CA THR A 410 -24.51 -29.45 -25.44
C THR A 410 -25.14 -28.12 -25.02
N ALA A 411 -26.13 -27.63 -25.77
CA ALA A 411 -26.76 -26.33 -25.51
C ALA A 411 -27.64 -26.35 -24.26
N GLY A 412 -27.56 -25.29 -23.44
CA GLY A 412 -28.47 -25.04 -22.32
C GLY A 412 -28.01 -25.49 -20.93
N GLU A 413 -26.81 -26.06 -20.81
CA GLU A 413 -26.22 -26.43 -19.51
C GLU A 413 -25.35 -25.31 -18.95
N SER A 414 -25.37 -25.09 -17.63
CA SER A 414 -24.47 -24.14 -16.94
C SER A 414 -23.01 -24.62 -16.87
N ARG A 415 -22.78 -25.91 -17.18
CA ARG A 415 -21.48 -26.56 -17.26
C ARG A 415 -21.41 -27.39 -18.53
N HIS A 416 -20.37 -27.18 -19.33
CA HIS A 416 -20.13 -27.94 -20.54
C HIS A 416 -19.20 -29.12 -20.26
N HIS A 417 -19.63 -30.31 -20.65
CA HIS A 417 -18.85 -31.54 -20.56
C HIS A 417 -18.31 -31.92 -21.93
N TYR A 418 -17.00 -32.12 -22.03
CA TYR A 418 -16.34 -32.51 -23.26
C TYR A 418 -15.82 -33.94 -23.11
N SER A 419 -16.17 -34.79 -24.07
CA SER A 419 -15.66 -36.15 -24.19
C SER A 419 -15.65 -36.55 -25.66
N TRP A 420 -14.47 -36.80 -26.24
CA TRP A 420 -14.35 -37.27 -27.62
C TRP A 420 -13.05 -38.06 -27.84
N MET A 421 -12.96 -38.68 -29.02
CA MET A 421 -11.80 -39.47 -29.44
C MET A 421 -11.00 -38.71 -30.50
N GLU A 422 -9.69 -38.62 -30.29
CA GLU A 422 -8.73 -38.00 -31.20
C GLU A 422 -7.80 -39.07 -31.82
N SER A 423 -7.55 -38.98 -33.13
CA SER A 423 -6.72 -39.96 -33.84
C SER A 423 -5.26 -39.90 -33.39
N ALA A 424 -4.63 -41.03 -33.04
CA ALA A 424 -3.20 -41.05 -32.70
C ALA A 424 -2.35 -41.14 -33.97
N SER A 425 -1.86 -40.00 -34.49
CA SER A 425 -0.94 -40.01 -35.65
C SER A 425 0.52 -40.33 -35.28
N SER A 426 0.86 -40.42 -33.98
CA SER A 426 2.22 -40.70 -33.48
C SER A 426 2.21 -41.34 -32.08
N ALA A 427 3.33 -41.97 -31.69
CA ALA A 427 3.45 -42.84 -30.51
C ALA A 427 3.68 -42.13 -29.16
N ALA A 428 3.79 -40.80 -29.12
CA ALA A 428 3.76 -40.01 -27.90
C ALA A 428 3.28 -38.58 -28.20
N ARG A 429 2.28 -38.11 -27.44
CA ARG A 429 1.76 -36.74 -27.50
C ARG A 429 1.60 -36.21 -26.08
N PHE A 430 1.96 -34.95 -25.90
CA PHE A 430 1.64 -34.17 -24.71
C PHE A 430 0.38 -33.37 -25.00
N PHE A 431 -0.49 -33.25 -24.01
CA PHE A 431 -1.71 -32.46 -24.09
C PHE A 431 -1.72 -31.44 -22.98
N ARG A 432 -2.26 -30.26 -23.24
CA ARG A 432 -2.51 -29.25 -22.21
C ARG A 432 -3.79 -28.50 -22.50
N LEU A 433 -4.44 -28.06 -21.43
CA LEU A 433 -5.44 -27.02 -21.48
C LEU A 433 -4.73 -25.70 -21.21
N LYS A 434 -4.75 -24.79 -22.17
CA LYS A 434 -4.22 -23.43 -22.01
C LYS A 434 -5.38 -22.51 -21.66
N LEU A 435 -5.28 -21.84 -20.52
CA LEU A 435 -6.20 -20.79 -20.10
C LEU A 435 -5.50 -19.45 -20.30
N THR A 436 -6.18 -18.50 -20.93
CA THR A 436 -5.68 -17.15 -21.16
C THR A 436 -6.74 -16.17 -20.67
N ALA A 437 -6.38 -15.37 -19.68
CA ALA A 437 -7.18 -14.22 -19.27
C ALA A 437 -7.17 -13.20 -20.44
N GLN A 438 -8.34 -12.88 -21.01
CA GLN A 438 -8.46 -11.76 -21.95
C GLN A 438 -8.34 -10.45 -21.17
N GLU A 439 -7.46 -9.57 -21.66
CA GLU A 439 -7.26 -8.23 -21.12
C GLU A 439 -8.56 -7.41 -21.08
#